data_AF-A0A1J4WC95-F1
#
_entry.id   AF-A0A1J4WC95-F1
#
_cell.length_a   1.000
_cell.length_b   1.000
_cell.length_c   1.000
_cell.angle_alpha   90.00
_cell.angle_beta   90.00
_cell.angle_gamma   90.00
#
_symmetry.space_group_name_H-M   'P 1'
#
loop_
_entity.id
_entity.type
_entity.pdbx_description
1 polymer ?
#
loop_
_entity_poly.entity_id
_entity_poly.type
_entity_poly.pdbx_seq_one_letter_code
_entity_poly.pdbx_strand_id
1 'polypeptide(L)'
;MPKEYTRDQLWKLYEKLPREIKEAVFSEETADDIWNVCEKNGVEQVSDVAKYAGYVLMGVLPPDEFQTALEKEVELGKEMAQRVAREINRFIFYPLKPALEEIYKTEGIPPRSPITEPGTKPEGTEEAPPVEKPEAPSGEDVYRESIE
;
A
#
# COMPACT_ATOMS: atom_id res chain seq x y z
N MET A 1 19.59 5.56 -0.57
CA MET A 1 19.42 6.32 0.68
C MET A 1 18.10 7.05 0.57
N PRO A 2 17.12 6.83 1.45
CA PRO A 2 15.94 7.68 1.48
C PRO A 2 16.43 9.11 1.71
N LYS A 3 15.85 10.09 1.01
CA LYS A 3 16.11 11.50 1.31
C LYS A 3 15.53 11.75 2.70
N GLU A 4 16.38 11.76 3.73
CA GLU A 4 15.95 12.27 5.02
C GLU A 4 15.67 13.76 4.86
N TYR A 5 14.41 14.13 5.06
CA TYR A 5 14.00 15.52 5.03
C TYR A 5 14.44 16.19 6.31
N THR A 6 15.12 17.33 6.20
CA THR A 6 15.48 18.09 7.39
C THR A 6 14.22 18.69 8.02
N ARG A 7 14.28 18.96 9.33
CA ARG A 7 13.18 19.62 10.05
C ARG A 7 12.71 20.89 9.36
N ASP A 8 13.66 21.70 8.86
CA ASP A 8 13.35 22.95 8.17
C ASP A 8 12.68 22.73 6.82
N GLN A 9 13.03 21.66 6.10
CA GLN A 9 12.36 21.30 4.85
C GLN A 9 10.93 20.85 5.11
N LEU A 10 10.71 20.00 6.12
CA LEU A 10 9.37 19.56 6.51
C LEU A 10 8.51 20.74 6.98
N TRP A 11 9.09 21.68 7.73
CA TRP A 11 8.38 22.88 8.18
C TRP A 11 7.90 23.75 7.01
N LYS A 12 8.75 23.98 6.01
CA LYS A 12 8.38 24.74 4.80
C LYS A 12 7.27 24.06 3.99
N LEU A 13 7.27 22.74 3.94
CA LEU A 13 6.19 21.98 3.30
C LEU A 13 4.90 22.13 4.10
N TYR A 14 4.99 21.92 5.42
CA TYR A 14 3.87 22.09 6.34
C TYR A 14 3.18 23.44 6.18
N GLU A 15 3.92 24.55 6.09
CA GLU A 15 3.35 25.89 5.94
C GLU A 15 2.46 26.04 4.69
N LYS A 16 2.77 25.31 3.62
CA LYS A 16 2.01 25.33 2.36
C LYS A 16 0.80 24.38 2.34
N LEU A 17 0.69 23.47 3.31
CA LEU A 17 -0.38 22.46 3.29
C LEU A 17 -1.76 23.10 3.50
N PRO A 18 -2.82 22.52 2.89
CA PRO A 18 -4.21 22.82 3.21
C PRO A 18 -4.49 22.62 4.71
N ARG A 19 -5.48 23.33 5.23
CA ARG A 19 -5.80 23.32 6.66
C ARG A 19 -6.16 21.92 7.14
N GLU A 20 -6.90 21.19 6.34
CA GLU A 20 -7.40 19.84 6.61
C GLU A 20 -6.22 18.87 6.81
N ILE A 21 -5.18 19.00 5.99
CA ILE A 21 -3.96 18.19 6.12
C ILE A 21 -3.15 18.61 7.34
N LYS A 22 -3.05 19.92 7.62
CA LYS A 22 -2.36 20.42 8.82
C LYS A 22 -3.00 19.91 10.10
N GLU A 23 -4.34 19.86 10.13
CA GLU A 23 -5.09 19.32 11.26
C GLU A 23 -4.86 17.81 11.37
N ALA A 24 -4.91 17.05 10.27
CA ALA A 24 -4.65 15.60 10.29
C ALA A 24 -3.23 15.23 10.75
N VAL A 25 -2.20 16.01 10.38
CA VAL A 25 -0.80 15.75 10.81
C VAL A 25 -0.63 15.81 12.33
N PHE A 26 -1.46 16.59 13.04
CA PHE A 26 -1.37 16.77 14.49
C PHE A 26 -2.62 16.27 15.23
N SER A 27 -3.52 15.56 14.56
CA SER A 27 -4.75 15.08 15.20
C SER A 27 -4.49 13.84 16.04
N GLU A 28 -5.17 13.77 17.18
CA GLU A 28 -5.21 12.58 18.03
C GLU A 28 -5.84 11.40 17.27
N GLU A 29 -6.91 11.65 16.51
CA GLU A 29 -7.60 10.65 15.69
C GLU A 29 -6.65 9.95 14.69
N THR A 30 -5.81 10.71 13.98
CA THR A 30 -4.83 10.12 13.06
C THR A 30 -3.77 9.31 13.79
N ALA A 31 -3.32 9.76 14.96
CA ALA A 31 -2.36 9.01 15.78
C ALA A 31 -2.98 7.70 16.29
N ASP A 32 -4.22 7.75 16.77
CA ASP A 32 -4.99 6.60 17.24
C ASP A 32 -5.25 5.60 16.11
N ASP A 33 -5.63 6.07 14.92
CA ASP A 33 -5.83 5.21 13.76
C ASP A 33 -4.54 4.45 13.38
N ILE A 34 -3.40 5.14 13.37
CA ILE A 34 -2.10 4.49 13.09
C ILE A 34 -1.77 3.47 14.18
N TRP A 35 -1.92 3.86 15.45
CA TRP A 35 -1.68 2.98 16.59
C TRP A 35 -2.54 1.71 16.50
N ASN A 36 -3.85 1.86 16.31
CA ASN A 36 -4.81 0.77 16.24
C ASN A 36 -4.51 -0.18 15.07
N VAL A 37 -4.14 0.36 13.90
CA VAL A 37 -3.75 -0.46 12.74
C VAL A 37 -2.47 -1.25 13.03
N CYS A 38 -1.46 -0.62 13.63
CA CYS A 38 -0.22 -1.29 14.00
C CYS A 38 -0.45 -2.37 15.06
N GLU A 39 -1.17 -2.07 16.13
CA GLU A 39 -1.50 -2.99 17.21
C GLU A 39 -2.24 -4.22 16.68
N LYS A 40 -3.28 -4.01 15.87
CA LYS A 40 -4.07 -5.09 15.26
C LYS A 40 -3.25 -6.02 14.36
N ASN A 41 -2.20 -5.49 13.72
CA ASN A 41 -1.33 -6.25 12.83
C ASN A 41 -0.05 -6.76 13.51
N GLY A 42 0.14 -6.50 14.81
CA GLY A 42 1.33 -6.91 15.56
C GLY A 42 2.61 -6.16 15.15
N VAL A 43 2.47 -4.92 14.68
CA VAL A 43 3.60 -4.07 14.28
C VAL A 43 4.10 -3.28 15.49
N GLU A 44 5.35 -3.51 15.88
CA GLU A 44 5.98 -2.79 17.00
C GLU A 44 6.54 -1.43 16.56
N GLN A 45 6.89 -1.26 15.28
CA GLN A 45 7.51 -0.04 14.72
C GLN A 45 6.48 1.08 14.46
N VAL A 46 5.58 1.35 15.41
CA VAL A 46 4.49 2.32 15.26
C VAL A 46 5.02 3.71 14.90
N SER A 47 6.10 4.15 15.56
CA SER A 47 6.74 5.45 15.32
C SER A 47 7.23 5.60 13.87
N ASP A 48 7.77 4.54 13.28
CA ASP A 48 8.26 4.57 11.90
C ASP A 48 7.09 4.57 10.91
N VAL A 49 6.07 3.75 11.16
CA VAL A 49 4.83 3.78 10.35
C VAL A 49 4.20 5.18 10.39
N ALA A 50 4.13 5.80 11.56
CA ALA A 50 3.62 7.16 11.72
C ALA A 50 4.47 8.20 10.99
N LYS A 51 5.80 8.07 11.03
CA LYS A 51 6.72 8.93 10.27
C LYS A 51 6.45 8.86 8.76
N TYR A 52 6.33 7.66 8.20
CA TYR A 52 6.05 7.50 6.77
C TYR A 52 4.62 7.93 6.40
N ALA A 53 3.63 7.71 7.27
CA ALA A 53 2.29 8.24 7.07
C ALA A 53 2.28 9.77 7.06
N GLY A 54 3.06 10.40 7.95
CA GLY A 54 3.29 11.85 7.96
C GLY A 54 3.94 12.34 6.66
N TYR A 55 4.90 11.60 6.08
CA TYR A 55 5.46 11.94 4.77
C TYR A 55 4.42 11.90 3.65
N VAL A 56 3.43 11.00 3.73
CA VAL A 56 2.31 11.00 2.77
C VAL A 56 1.45 12.25 2.95
N LEU A 57 1.08 12.57 4.18
CA LEU A 57 0.29 13.77 4.48
C LEU A 57 1.01 15.06 4.06
N MET A 58 2.33 15.12 4.22
CA MET A 58 3.15 16.25 3.79
C MET A 58 3.38 16.32 2.26
N GLY A 59 2.83 15.37 1.48
CA GLY A 59 2.99 15.32 0.03
C GLY A 59 4.40 14.92 -0.44
N VAL A 60 5.22 14.44 0.48
CA VAL A 60 6.61 14.05 0.24
C VAL A 60 6.72 12.64 -0.34
N LEU A 61 5.85 11.74 0.13
CA LEU A 61 5.75 10.36 -0.30
C LEU A 61 4.37 10.17 -0.93
N PRO A 62 4.24 9.67 -2.16
CA PRO A 62 2.93 9.48 -2.74
C PRO A 62 2.25 8.25 -2.09
N PRO A 63 0.91 8.26 -1.94
CA PRO A 63 0.19 7.20 -1.21
C PRO A 63 0.38 5.78 -1.80
N ASP A 64 0.64 5.66 -3.10
CA ASP A 64 0.90 4.41 -3.81
C ASP A 64 2.29 3.82 -3.49
N GLU A 65 3.27 4.66 -3.16
CA GLU A 65 4.60 4.21 -2.72
C GLU A 65 4.67 3.88 -1.23
N PHE A 66 3.62 4.19 -0.46
CA PHE A 66 3.60 4.00 1.00
C PHE A 66 3.87 2.54 1.41
N GLN A 67 3.22 1.56 0.77
CA GLN A 67 3.49 0.14 1.05
C GLN A 67 4.97 -0.20 0.80
N THR A 68 5.53 0.27 -0.30
CA THR A 68 6.94 0.00 -0.65
C THR A 68 7.89 0.62 0.37
N ALA A 69 7.56 1.79 0.90
CA ALA A 69 8.32 2.43 1.97
C ALA A 69 8.26 1.62 3.28
N LEU A 70 7.08 1.09 3.63
CA LEU A 70 6.96 0.20 4.79
C LEU A 70 7.78 -1.08 4.64
N GLU A 71 7.83 -1.67 3.44
CA GLU A 71 8.63 -2.86 3.18
C GLU A 71 10.14 -2.60 3.24
N LYS A 72 10.60 -1.48 2.66
CA LYS A 72 12.03 -1.22 2.49
C LYS A 72 12.68 -0.49 3.65
N GLU A 73 11.94 0.41 4.29
CA GLU A 73 12.50 1.34 5.26
C GLU A 73 12.09 0.99 6.70
N VAL A 74 10.89 0.44 6.87
CA VAL A 74 10.41 -0.09 8.17
C VAL A 74 10.66 -1.60 8.26
N GLU A 75 11.15 -2.23 7.18
CA GLU A 75 11.46 -3.65 7.09
C GLU A 75 10.27 -4.57 7.42
N LEU A 76 9.04 -4.09 7.19
CA LEU A 76 7.84 -4.90 7.38
C LEU A 76 7.76 -5.97 6.30
N GLY A 77 7.43 -7.20 6.69
CA GLY A 77 7.17 -8.28 5.73
C GLY A 77 6.05 -7.89 4.75
N LYS A 78 6.18 -8.29 3.47
CA LYS A 78 5.29 -7.90 2.37
C LYS A 78 3.79 -7.98 2.70
N GLU A 79 3.33 -9.09 3.28
CA GLU A 79 1.91 -9.25 3.63
C GLU A 79 1.45 -8.31 4.75
N MET A 80 2.33 -8.03 5.72
CA MET A 80 2.07 -7.12 6.83
C MET A 80 2.06 -5.68 6.33
N ALA A 81 3.06 -5.29 5.54
CA ALA A 81 3.14 -3.98 4.90
C ALA A 81 1.89 -3.72 4.04
N GLN A 82 1.45 -4.71 3.25
CA GLN A 82 0.24 -4.59 2.44
C GLN A 82 -1.02 -4.38 3.29
N ARG A 83 -1.17 -5.12 4.40
CA ARG A 83 -2.32 -4.98 5.31
C ARG A 83 -2.34 -3.61 5.98
N VAL A 84 -1.21 -3.20 6.56
CA VAL A 84 -1.05 -1.90 7.22
C VAL A 84 -1.28 -0.76 6.25
N ALA A 85 -0.66 -0.81 5.07
CA ALA A 85 -0.83 0.21 4.04
C ALA A 85 -2.29 0.32 3.59
N ARG A 86 -2.99 -0.81 3.39
CA ARG A 86 -4.41 -0.80 3.00
C ARG A 86 -5.29 -0.16 4.07
N GLU A 87 -5.08 -0.50 5.35
CA GLU A 87 -5.87 0.04 6.44
C GLU A 87 -5.61 1.55 6.64
N ILE A 88 -4.35 1.97 6.69
CA ILE A 88 -3.98 3.39 6.78
C ILE A 88 -4.53 4.19 5.59
N ASN A 89 -4.42 3.65 4.37
CA ASN A 89 -4.94 4.32 3.19
C ASN A 89 -6.46 4.51 3.28
N ARG A 90 -7.18 3.53 3.84
CA ARG A 90 -8.63 3.62 4.02
C ARG A 90 -9.05 4.60 5.11
N PHE A 91 -8.39 4.58 6.26
CA PHE A 91 -8.81 5.37 7.43
C PHE A 91 -8.27 6.80 7.39
N ILE A 92 -7.08 7.00 6.83
CA ILE A 92 -6.36 8.29 6.93
C ILE A 92 -6.29 8.98 5.57
N PHE A 93 -5.76 8.31 4.54
CA PHE A 93 -5.50 8.99 3.25
C PHE A 93 -6.76 9.19 2.42
N TYR A 94 -7.70 8.23 2.44
CA TYR A 94 -8.92 8.30 1.65
C TYR A 94 -9.84 9.48 2.04
N PRO A 95 -10.12 9.74 3.34
CA PRO A 95 -10.87 10.93 3.75
C PRO A 95 -10.18 12.24 3.35
N LEU A 96 -8.84 12.25 3.30
CA LEU A 96 -8.03 13.42 3.00
C LEU A 96 -7.69 13.56 1.52
N LYS A 97 -8.15 12.65 0.67
CA LYS A 97 -7.84 12.63 -0.77
C LYS A 97 -8.09 13.97 -1.47
N PRO A 98 -9.21 14.69 -1.25
CA PRO A 98 -9.44 15.97 -1.90
C PRO A 98 -8.36 17.00 -1.58
N ALA A 99 -7.95 17.07 -0.31
CA ALA A 99 -6.93 18.00 0.16
C ALA A 99 -5.51 17.56 -0.27
N LEU A 100 -5.23 16.25 -0.32
CA LEU A 100 -3.99 15.71 -0.88
C LEU A 100 -3.85 16.07 -2.37
N GLU A 101 -4.93 15.96 -3.16
CA GLU A 101 -4.91 16.32 -4.58
C GLU A 101 -4.59 17.80 -4.83
N GLU A 102 -4.99 18.70 -3.95
CA GLU A 102 -4.65 20.13 -4.05
C GLU A 102 -3.14 20.39 -3.94
N ILE A 103 -2.44 19.59 -3.12
CA ILE A 103 -0.98 19.66 -2.99
C ILE A 103 -0.32 19.26 -4.32
N TYR A 104 -0.77 18.16 -4.93
CA TYR A 104 -0.22 17.67 -6.20
C TYR A 104 -0.56 18.58 -7.40
N LYS A 105 -1.76 19.19 -7.41
CA LYS A 105 -2.18 20.13 -8.47
C LYS A 105 -1.39 21.43 -8.43
N THR A 106 -1.09 21.95 -7.23
CA THR A 106 -0.39 23.24 -7.04
C THR A 106 1.09 23.16 -7.38
N GLU A 107 1.76 22.04 -7.08
CA GLU A 107 3.21 21.88 -7.30
C GLU A 107 3.56 21.39 -8.73
N GLY A 108 2.59 21.25 -9.64
CA GLY A 108 2.82 20.80 -11.02
C GLY A 108 3.35 19.36 -11.13
N ILE A 109 3.22 18.58 -10.04
CA ILE A 109 3.61 17.18 -9.98
C ILE A 109 2.42 16.40 -10.55
N PRO A 110 2.54 15.74 -11.71
CA PRO A 110 1.40 15.04 -12.30
C PRO A 110 0.92 13.97 -11.32
N PRO A 111 -0.39 13.88 -11.05
CA PRO A 111 -0.93 12.79 -10.26
C PRO A 111 -0.57 11.49 -10.97
N ARG A 112 0.30 10.68 -10.36
CA ARG A 112 0.71 9.41 -10.94
C ARG A 112 -0.44 8.41 -10.76
N SER A 113 -1.33 8.41 -11.75
CA SER A 113 -2.33 7.39 -12.07
C SER A 113 -3.45 7.11 -11.05
N PRO A 114 -4.63 6.69 -11.54
CA PRO A 114 -5.78 6.42 -10.71
C PRO A 114 -5.53 5.18 -9.84
N ILE A 115 -5.89 5.32 -8.56
CA ILE A 115 -6.08 4.26 -7.58
C ILE A 115 -6.80 3.10 -8.28
N THR A 116 -6.03 2.08 -8.67
CA THR A 116 -6.62 0.83 -9.11
C THR A 116 -6.99 0.09 -7.84
N GLU A 117 -8.28 -0.14 -7.67
CA GLU A 117 -8.84 -1.06 -6.68
C GLU A 117 -7.99 -2.34 -6.63
N PRO A 118 -7.83 -2.99 -5.46
CA PRO A 118 -7.06 -4.22 -5.34
C PRO A 118 -7.81 -5.38 -6.02
N GLY A 119 -7.74 -5.42 -7.35
CA GLY A 119 -8.07 -6.55 -8.18
C GLY A 119 -6.83 -7.41 -8.33
N THR A 120 -6.84 -8.54 -7.65
CA THR A 120 -6.17 -9.80 -7.98
C THR A 120 -5.47 -9.80 -9.35
N LYS A 121 -4.15 -9.98 -9.37
CA LYS A 121 -3.52 -10.95 -10.29
C LYS A 121 -2.27 -11.56 -9.66
N PRO A 122 -2.03 -12.86 -9.91
CA PRO A 122 -1.23 -13.73 -9.07
C PRO A 122 0.27 -13.64 -9.34
N GLU A 123 1.01 -14.14 -8.37
CA GLU A 123 2.23 -14.95 -8.50
C GLU A 123 2.93 -15.00 -9.86
N GLY A 124 4.20 -14.62 -9.83
CA GLY A 124 5.26 -15.60 -10.08
C GLY A 124 5.33 -16.13 -11.51
N THR A 125 5.95 -15.35 -12.39
CA THR A 125 6.70 -15.93 -13.51
C THR A 125 7.93 -16.62 -12.94
N GLU A 126 7.79 -17.89 -12.58
CA GLU A 126 8.92 -18.81 -12.43
C GLU A 126 8.84 -19.79 -13.62
N GLU A 127 9.73 -19.57 -14.59
CA GLU A 127 9.95 -20.45 -15.73
C GLU A 127 10.42 -21.81 -15.22
N ALA A 128 9.56 -22.83 -15.32
CA ALA A 128 9.99 -24.22 -15.34
C ALA A 128 10.14 -24.68 -16.81
N PRO A 129 11.20 -25.43 -17.18
CA PRO A 129 11.47 -25.84 -18.55
C PRO A 129 10.47 -26.90 -19.04
N PRO A 130 10.25 -27.02 -20.37
CA PRO A 130 9.25 -27.91 -20.94
C PRO A 130 9.73 -29.37 -20.89
N VAL A 131 9.01 -30.22 -20.16
CA VAL A 131 9.19 -31.68 -20.23
C VAL A 131 8.22 -32.25 -21.26
N GLU A 132 8.82 -32.95 -22.23
CA GLU A 132 8.17 -33.66 -23.34
C GLU A 132 7.06 -34.62 -22.88
N LYS A 133 5.97 -34.65 -23.64
CA LYS A 133 4.89 -35.63 -23.54
C LYS A 133 5.38 -37.03 -23.93
N PRO A 134 5.05 -38.08 -23.15
CA PRO A 134 4.89 -39.42 -23.69
C PRO A 134 3.42 -39.66 -24.08
N GLU A 135 3.22 -40.21 -25.28
CA GLU A 135 1.96 -40.80 -25.77
C GLU A 135 1.57 -42.07 -24.99
N ALA A 136 0.26 -42.31 -24.80
CA ALA A 136 -0.49 -43.57 -25.00
C ALA A 136 -1.90 -43.50 -24.35
N PRO A 137 -2.82 -44.45 -24.61
CA PRO A 137 -3.79 -44.42 -25.71
C PRO A 137 -5.24 -44.27 -25.23
N SER A 138 -6.16 -43.93 -26.14
CA SER A 138 -7.60 -43.87 -25.88
C SER A 138 -8.14 -45.27 -25.57
N GLY A 139 -8.57 -45.50 -24.33
CA GLY A 139 -9.42 -46.64 -23.97
C GLY A 139 -10.87 -46.32 -24.30
N GLU A 140 -11.50 -47.21 -25.07
CA GLU A 140 -12.90 -47.14 -25.49
C GLU A 140 -13.88 -47.09 -24.31
N ASP A 141 -14.89 -46.25 -24.47
CA ASP A 141 -15.98 -46.02 -23.53
C ASP A 141 -16.94 -47.23 -23.57
N VAL A 142 -16.90 -48.08 -22.54
CA VAL A 142 -17.82 -49.22 -22.36
C VAL A 142 -18.69 -48.94 -21.14
N TYR A 143 -19.73 -48.11 -21.31
CA TYR A 143 -20.80 -47.98 -20.33
C TYR A 143 -21.84 -49.09 -20.55
N ARG A 144 -21.82 -50.11 -19.68
CA ARG A 144 -22.91 -51.08 -19.53
C ARG A 144 -23.10 -51.39 -18.06
N GLU A 145 -24.00 -50.67 -17.41
CA GLU A 145 -24.56 -51.12 -16.14
C GLU A 145 -25.75 -52.05 -16.45
N SER A 146 -25.68 -53.27 -15.93
CA SER A 146 -26.81 -54.20 -15.87
C SER A 146 -27.65 -53.82 -14.66
N ILE A 147 -28.94 -53.56 -14.89
CA ILE A 147 -29.95 -53.46 -13.84
C ILE A 147 -30.51 -54.88 -13.63
N GLU A 148 -30.45 -55.37 -12.40
CA GLU A 148 -31.10 -56.60 -11.91
C GLU A 148 -32.64 -56.50 -11.94
#